data_AF-A0A1D6I364-F1
#
_entry.id   AF-A0A1D6I364-F1
#
_cell.length_a   1.000
_cell.length_b   1.000
_cell.length_c   1.000
_cell.angle_alpha   90.00
_cell.angle_beta   90.00
_cell.angle_gamma   90.00
#
_symmetry.space_group_name_H-M   'P 1'
#
loop_
_entity.id
_entity.type
_entity.pdbx_description
1 polymer ?
#
loop_
_entity_poly.entity_id
_entity_poly.type
_entity_poly.pdbx_seq_one_letter_code
_entity_poly.pdbx_strand_id
1 'polypeptide(L)'
;MADNPMNSIFIPTRSPPRQSLIETVGITEEGVFIEASSGFGQSSESVHCHHGIMSAEIGQLSTIPPKQRTLEAAQKYAHNKLNLPKEVFHGGFILEKIDGPMSTGHLVLTDTDVRNNPAVTFNYFSHPQDLNRCIYGIKTIERILKTNRFSELSADGAGLSMERVLNMSVQANVNLIPKHTNDTESLEQFCKDTVITIWHYHGGCHVGKVVDQHYRVLGVSGLRVVDGSIFSKSPGTNPQATVMMMGRYMGVKILRERLGRAAGV
;
A
#
# COMPACT_ATOMS: atom_id res chain seq x y z
N MET A 1 4.86 -0.68 -15.89
CA MET A 1 4.40 0.06 -14.68
C MET A 1 4.61 -0.81 -13.46
N ALA A 2 4.67 -0.22 -12.28
CA ALA A 2 4.89 -0.94 -11.03
C ALA A 2 4.09 -0.31 -9.88
N ASP A 3 3.93 -1.05 -8.81
CA ASP A 3 3.42 -0.58 -7.52
C ASP A 3 4.17 -1.30 -6.42
N ASN A 4 4.45 -0.63 -5.31
CA ASN A 4 5.18 -1.21 -4.19
C ASN A 4 4.27 -2.21 -3.45
N PRO A 5 4.60 -3.51 -3.43
CA PRO A 5 3.95 -4.47 -2.55
C PRO A 5 4.01 -4.02 -1.09
N MET A 6 2.91 -4.21 -0.39
CA MET A 6 2.80 -3.99 1.04
C MET A 6 2.09 -5.16 1.70
N ASN A 7 2.60 -5.57 2.86
CA ASN A 7 1.99 -6.56 3.73
C ASN A 7 1.81 -5.94 5.13
N SER A 8 0.68 -6.22 5.76
CA SER A 8 0.33 -5.65 7.07
C SER A 8 0.15 -6.74 8.12
N ILE A 9 0.71 -6.51 9.29
CA ILE A 9 0.54 -7.35 10.47
C ILE A 9 -0.33 -6.60 11.49
N PHE A 10 -1.47 -7.18 11.83
CA PHE A 10 -2.36 -6.66 12.87
C PHE A 10 -1.82 -7.00 14.26
N ILE A 11 -1.67 -5.99 15.10
CA ILE A 11 -1.16 -6.10 16.47
C ILE A 11 -2.30 -5.81 17.44
N PRO A 12 -2.89 -6.85 18.07
CA PRO A 12 -3.90 -6.63 19.10
C PRO A 12 -3.27 -6.02 20.34
N THR A 13 -4.00 -5.12 20.99
CA THR A 13 -3.57 -4.47 22.24
C THR A 13 -4.58 -4.70 23.36
N ARG A 14 -4.10 -4.75 24.61
CA ARG A 14 -4.95 -4.93 25.80
C ARG A 14 -5.98 -3.81 25.98
N SER A 15 -5.58 -2.58 25.69
CA SER A 15 -6.43 -1.39 25.71
C SER A 15 -6.37 -0.69 24.35
N PRO A 16 -7.43 0.06 23.97
CA PRO A 16 -7.41 0.85 22.74
C PRO A 16 -6.18 1.78 22.72
N PRO A 17 -5.29 1.66 21.72
CA PRO A 17 -4.15 2.55 21.63
C PRO A 17 -4.61 3.92 21.14
N ARG A 18 -3.81 4.95 21.43
CA ARG A 18 -4.06 6.30 20.89
C ARG A 18 -4.08 6.22 19.36
N GLN A 19 -5.03 6.90 18.74
CA GLN A 19 -5.08 6.98 17.28
C GLN A 19 -3.86 7.72 16.72
N SER A 20 -3.23 7.12 15.72
CA SER A 20 -2.14 7.73 14.93
C SER A 20 -2.44 7.58 13.44
N LEU A 21 -1.86 8.47 12.64
CA LEU A 21 -1.73 8.25 11.20
C LEU A 21 -0.64 7.19 10.95
N ILE A 22 -0.43 6.85 9.67
CA ILE A 22 0.71 6.02 9.27
C ILE A 22 2.00 6.81 9.52
N GLU A 23 2.90 6.21 10.29
CA GLU A 23 4.21 6.76 10.62
C GLU A 23 5.30 5.80 10.13
N THR A 24 6.33 6.33 9.47
CA THR A 24 7.50 5.52 9.12
C THR A 24 8.32 5.26 10.39
N VAL A 25 8.46 3.99 10.74
CA VAL A 25 9.24 3.52 11.90
C VAL A 25 10.72 3.40 11.52
N GLY A 26 11.02 2.92 10.31
CA GLY A 26 12.39 2.77 9.85
C GLY A 26 12.50 2.18 8.44
N ILE A 27 13.73 2.17 7.93
CA ILE A 27 14.09 1.58 6.64
C ILE A 27 15.18 0.54 6.91
N THR A 28 14.97 -0.69 6.46
CA THR A 28 15.97 -1.76 6.61
C THR A 28 17.06 -1.66 5.57
N GLU A 29 18.20 -2.32 5.80
CA GLU A 29 19.32 -2.39 4.85
C GLU A 29 18.92 -3.05 3.51
N GLU A 30 17.92 -3.92 3.53
CA GLU A 30 17.37 -4.59 2.33
C GLU A 30 16.35 -3.74 1.56
N GLY A 31 16.13 -2.48 1.97
CA GLY A 31 15.19 -1.57 1.33
C GLY A 31 13.74 -1.90 1.63
N VAL A 32 13.44 -2.34 2.86
CA VAL A 32 12.06 -2.52 3.34
C VAL A 32 11.72 -1.38 4.27
N PHE A 33 10.65 -0.67 3.97
CA PHE A 33 10.09 0.37 4.82
C PHE A 33 9.17 -0.30 5.84
N ILE A 34 9.43 -0.05 7.13
CA ILE A 34 8.54 -0.45 8.21
C ILE A 34 7.75 0.78 8.62
N GLU A 35 6.43 0.68 8.54
CA GLU A 35 5.49 1.74 8.91
C GLU A 35 4.54 1.21 9.99
N ALA A 36 3.95 2.09 10.78
CA ALA A 36 2.99 1.71 11.81
C ALA A 36 1.84 2.68 11.87
N SER A 37 0.67 2.17 12.20
CA SER A 37 -0.49 2.97 12.59
C SER A 37 -1.18 2.32 13.78
N SER A 38 -1.85 3.14 14.59
CA SER A 38 -2.47 2.68 15.82
C SER A 38 -3.81 3.37 16.06
N GLY A 39 -4.60 2.79 16.95
CA GLY A 39 -5.93 3.28 17.30
C GLY A 39 -6.90 3.22 16.13
N PHE A 40 -6.70 2.22 15.25
CA PHE A 40 -7.64 1.84 14.20
C PHE A 40 -8.89 1.14 14.75
N GLY A 41 -9.16 1.34 16.04
CA GLY A 41 -10.16 0.62 16.78
C GLY A 41 -11.55 1.19 16.58
N GLN A 42 -12.52 0.30 16.41
CA GLN A 42 -13.93 0.65 16.39
C GLN A 42 -14.53 0.27 17.75
N SER A 43 -15.09 1.25 18.47
CA SER A 43 -15.94 0.96 19.63
C SER A 43 -17.12 0.07 19.22
N SER A 44 -17.77 -0.61 20.18
CA SER A 44 -18.97 -1.42 19.89
C SER A 44 -20.09 -0.64 19.18
N GLU A 45 -20.15 0.68 19.36
CA GLU A 45 -21.07 1.57 18.65
C GLU A 45 -20.55 1.96 17.26
N SER A 46 -19.24 2.08 17.11
CA SER A 46 -18.52 2.50 15.90
C SER A 46 -18.32 1.38 14.88
N VAL A 47 -18.44 0.10 15.30
CA VAL A 47 -18.49 -1.07 14.39
C VAL A 47 -19.66 -0.95 13.40
N HIS A 48 -20.71 -0.21 13.80
CA HIS A 48 -21.91 0.07 13.02
C HIS A 48 -21.83 1.39 12.21
N CYS A 49 -20.72 2.14 12.27
CA CYS A 49 -20.58 3.46 11.66
C CYS A 49 -19.68 3.47 10.41
N HIS A 50 -20.06 4.27 9.41
CA HIS A 50 -19.32 4.48 8.16
C HIS A 50 -18.11 5.43 8.35
N HIS A 51 -16.89 4.90 8.43
CA HIS A 51 -15.64 5.68 8.61
C HIS A 51 -14.90 6.09 7.32
N GLY A 52 -15.60 6.40 6.24
CA GLY A 52 -14.96 6.96 5.05
C GLY A 52 -13.87 6.05 4.45
N ILE A 53 -12.75 6.61 4.00
CA ILE A 53 -11.67 5.96 3.19
C ILE A 53 -11.01 4.70 3.81
N MET A 54 -11.43 4.34 5.03
CA MET A 54 -10.95 3.18 5.76
C MET A 54 -12.08 2.26 6.25
N SER A 55 -13.34 2.62 6.00
CA SER A 55 -14.47 1.72 6.18
C SER A 55 -14.70 0.95 4.89
N ALA A 56 -14.50 -0.35 4.94
CA ALA A 56 -14.84 -1.25 3.85
C ALA A 56 -16.37 -1.29 3.55
N GLU A 57 -17.20 -0.52 4.25
CA GLU A 57 -18.63 -0.35 4.02
C GLU A 57 -18.97 0.80 3.02
N ILE A 58 -18.06 1.74 2.73
CA ILE A 58 -18.33 2.82 1.74
C ILE A 58 -17.95 2.44 0.30
N GLY A 59 -17.89 1.14 0.00
CA GLY A 59 -17.46 0.68 -1.32
C GLY A 59 -15.96 0.86 -1.58
N GLN A 60 -15.17 1.19 -0.55
CA GLN A 60 -13.73 0.92 -0.54
C GLN A 60 -13.46 -0.51 -0.08
N LEU A 61 -14.15 -1.43 -0.73
CA LEU A 61 -13.65 -2.78 -0.97
C LEU A 61 -12.54 -2.60 -2.00
N SER A 62 -11.42 -1.99 -1.58
CA SER A 62 -10.29 -1.61 -2.44
C SER A 62 -9.82 -2.77 -3.29
N THR A 63 -10.14 -3.99 -2.87
CA THR A 63 -9.79 -5.22 -3.52
C THR A 63 -10.89 -5.78 -4.41
N ILE A 64 -12.18 -5.56 -4.16
CA ILE A 64 -13.25 -5.90 -5.12
C ILE A 64 -13.10 -5.03 -6.37
N PRO A 65 -13.14 -5.58 -7.61
CA PRO A 65 -12.95 -4.79 -8.81
C PRO A 65 -14.08 -3.77 -8.92
N PRO A 66 -13.85 -2.55 -9.45
CA PRO A 66 -14.83 -1.46 -9.44
C PRO A 66 -16.24 -1.87 -9.91
N LYS A 67 -16.33 -2.72 -10.95
CA LYS A 67 -17.61 -3.21 -11.50
C LYS A 67 -18.35 -4.20 -10.60
N GLN A 68 -17.69 -4.79 -9.62
CA GLN A 68 -18.27 -5.75 -8.67
C GLN A 68 -18.43 -5.16 -7.26
N ARG A 69 -18.09 -3.89 -7.06
CA ARG A 69 -18.33 -3.14 -5.80
C ARG A 69 -19.81 -2.81 -5.68
N THR A 70 -20.63 -3.84 -5.52
CA THR A 70 -22.06 -3.70 -5.37
C THR A 70 -22.41 -3.34 -3.93
N LEU A 71 -23.58 -2.74 -3.73
CA LEU A 71 -24.15 -2.52 -2.42
C LEU A 71 -24.25 -3.84 -1.64
N GLU A 72 -24.57 -4.93 -2.33
CA GLU A 72 -24.66 -6.28 -1.76
C GLU A 72 -23.30 -6.80 -1.27
N ALA A 73 -22.21 -6.58 -2.02
CA ALA A 73 -20.87 -6.94 -1.60
C ALA A 73 -20.40 -6.13 -0.38
N ALA A 74 -20.72 -4.83 -0.36
CA ALA A 74 -20.46 -3.97 0.79
C ALA A 74 -21.27 -4.41 2.02
N GLN A 75 -22.55 -4.78 1.84
CA GLN A 75 -23.41 -5.30 2.90
C GLN A 75 -22.95 -6.67 3.42
N LYS A 76 -22.52 -7.57 2.53
CA LYS A 76 -21.96 -8.87 2.92
C LYS A 76 -20.66 -8.71 3.70
N TYR A 77 -19.79 -7.79 3.29
CA TYR A 77 -18.60 -7.45 4.05
C TYR A 77 -18.96 -6.87 5.43
N ALA A 78 -19.89 -5.89 5.48
CA ALA A 78 -20.38 -5.32 6.73
C ALA A 78 -20.95 -6.39 7.67
N HIS A 79 -21.71 -7.34 7.13
CA HIS A 79 -22.26 -8.47 7.88
C HIS A 79 -21.17 -9.39 8.42
N ASN A 80 -20.18 -9.75 7.60
CA ASN A 80 -19.06 -10.59 8.03
C ASN A 80 -18.19 -9.91 9.10
N LYS A 81 -18.02 -8.59 9.01
CA LYS A 81 -17.29 -7.77 9.97
C LYS A 81 -17.92 -7.83 11.37
N LEU A 82 -19.26 -7.95 11.47
CA LEU A 82 -19.96 -8.11 12.76
C LEU A 82 -19.61 -9.43 13.47
N ASN A 83 -19.12 -10.44 12.74
CA ASN A 83 -18.72 -11.73 13.29
C ASN A 83 -17.24 -11.78 13.71
N LEU A 84 -16.49 -10.69 13.56
CA LEU A 84 -15.09 -10.63 13.97
C LEU A 84 -14.98 -10.38 15.49
N PRO A 85 -14.01 -11.01 16.19
CA PRO A 85 -13.79 -10.80 17.62
C PRO A 85 -13.55 -9.32 17.96
N LYS A 86 -14.07 -8.81 19.08
CA LYS A 86 -13.91 -7.38 19.44
C LYS A 86 -12.45 -6.94 19.53
N GLU A 87 -11.57 -7.87 19.85
CA GLU A 87 -10.13 -7.72 19.96
C GLU A 87 -9.47 -7.35 18.62
N VAL A 88 -10.07 -7.71 17.48
CA VAL A 88 -9.56 -7.24 16.17
C VAL A 88 -9.80 -5.76 15.93
N PHE A 89 -10.67 -5.14 16.74
CA PHE A 89 -10.93 -3.71 16.74
C PHE A 89 -10.19 -2.98 17.87
N HIS A 90 -9.27 -3.62 18.58
CA HIS A 90 -8.42 -2.97 19.58
C HIS A 90 -6.96 -3.25 19.26
N GLY A 91 -6.31 -2.35 18.53
CA GLY A 91 -4.94 -2.56 18.12
C GLY A 91 -4.40 -1.53 17.14
N GLY A 92 -3.32 -1.94 16.48
CA GLY A 92 -2.68 -1.21 15.41
C GLY A 92 -2.20 -2.14 14.31
N PHE A 93 -1.58 -1.57 13.28
CA PHE A 93 -0.94 -2.31 12.21
C PHE A 93 0.53 -1.93 12.15
N ILE A 94 1.39 -2.93 11.94
CA ILE A 94 2.75 -2.71 11.44
C ILE A 94 2.75 -3.17 9.99
N LEU A 95 3.15 -2.28 9.09
CA LEU A 95 3.18 -2.50 7.67
C LEU A 95 4.63 -2.64 7.22
N GLU A 96 4.88 -3.56 6.30
CA GLU A 96 6.10 -3.56 5.52
C GLU A 96 5.76 -3.18 4.08
N LYS A 97 6.58 -2.32 3.49
CA LYS A 97 6.53 -1.93 2.09
C LYS A 97 7.90 -2.13 1.48
N ILE A 98 8.00 -2.83 0.37
CA ILE A 98 9.29 -3.00 -0.32
C ILE A 98 9.62 -1.78 -1.21
N ASP A 99 10.89 -1.35 -1.22
CA ASP A 99 11.38 -0.32 -2.14
C ASP A 99 11.48 -0.83 -3.58
N GLY A 100 11.14 0.05 -4.53
CA GLY A 100 11.40 -0.11 -5.97
C GLY A 100 11.32 -1.55 -6.49
N PRO A 101 10.11 -2.14 -6.51
CA PRO A 101 9.92 -3.53 -6.87
C PRO A 101 10.53 -3.82 -8.24
N MET A 102 11.06 -5.03 -8.39
CA MET A 102 11.53 -5.52 -9.69
C MET A 102 10.39 -6.06 -10.55
N SER A 103 9.33 -6.53 -9.89
CA SER A 103 8.08 -6.89 -10.51
C SER A 103 7.48 -5.70 -11.24
N THR A 104 7.10 -5.93 -12.49
CA THR A 104 6.41 -4.94 -13.30
C THR A 104 5.23 -5.59 -13.99
N GLY A 105 4.25 -4.76 -14.33
CA GLY A 105 3.20 -5.15 -15.24
C GLY A 105 2.80 -4.03 -16.18
N HIS A 106 1.53 -3.97 -16.52
CA HIS A 106 1.04 -3.27 -17.69
C HIS A 106 -0.37 -2.68 -17.45
N LEU A 107 -0.68 -1.64 -18.24
CA LEU A 107 -1.97 -0.98 -18.32
C LEU A 107 -2.50 -1.17 -19.73
N VAL A 108 -3.77 -1.55 -19.85
CA VAL A 108 -4.44 -1.75 -21.14
C VAL A 108 -5.80 -1.07 -21.10
N LEU A 109 -6.13 -0.38 -22.19
CA LEU A 109 -7.48 0.13 -22.39
C LEU A 109 -8.46 -1.04 -22.54
N THR A 110 -9.56 -1.02 -21.80
CA THR A 110 -10.61 -2.04 -21.94
C THR A 110 -11.57 -1.72 -23.08
N ASP A 111 -11.67 -0.43 -23.41
CA ASP A 111 -12.52 0.14 -24.44
C ASP A 111 -12.02 1.56 -24.77
N THR A 112 -12.75 2.29 -25.62
CA THR A 112 -12.37 3.63 -26.08
C THR A 112 -13.00 4.78 -25.30
N ASP A 113 -13.85 4.51 -24.29
CA ASP A 113 -14.44 5.55 -23.45
C ASP A 113 -13.48 5.92 -22.32
N VAL A 114 -12.96 7.15 -22.35
CA VAL A 114 -12.01 7.68 -21.36
C VAL A 114 -12.56 7.70 -19.93
N ARG A 115 -13.88 7.57 -19.73
CA ARG A 115 -14.52 7.49 -18.41
C ARG A 115 -14.41 6.11 -17.77
N ASN A 116 -14.09 5.08 -18.56
CA ASN A 116 -13.89 3.73 -18.06
C ASN A 116 -12.44 3.55 -17.58
N ASN A 117 -12.29 2.95 -16.39
CA ASN A 117 -10.96 2.65 -15.86
C ASN A 117 -10.25 1.61 -16.74
N PRO A 118 -8.95 1.80 -17.05
CA PRO A 118 -8.18 0.80 -17.75
C PRO A 118 -7.95 -0.45 -16.88
N ALA A 119 -7.64 -1.57 -17.52
CA ALA A 119 -7.17 -2.77 -16.84
C ALA A 119 -5.70 -2.57 -16.44
N VAL A 120 -5.38 -2.85 -15.17
CA VAL A 120 -4.03 -2.69 -14.61
C VAL A 120 -3.60 -3.99 -13.94
N THR A 121 -2.40 -4.43 -14.27
CA THR A 121 -1.74 -5.59 -13.66
C THR A 121 -0.36 -5.17 -13.17
N PHE A 122 -0.03 -5.43 -11.90
CA PHE A 122 1.29 -5.11 -11.32
C PHE A 122 2.23 -6.31 -11.23
N ASN A 123 1.69 -7.55 -11.25
CA ASN A 123 2.44 -8.79 -11.10
C ASN A 123 3.26 -8.85 -9.79
N TYR A 124 2.66 -8.50 -8.64
CA TYR A 124 3.33 -8.55 -7.34
C TYR A 124 4.04 -9.90 -7.12
N PHE A 125 5.30 -9.84 -6.68
CA PHE A 125 6.16 -11.00 -6.44
C PHE A 125 6.46 -11.89 -7.66
N SER A 126 6.18 -11.42 -8.89
CA SER A 126 6.65 -12.09 -10.10
C SER A 126 8.17 -12.20 -10.17
N HIS A 127 8.90 -11.22 -9.62
CA HIS A 127 10.33 -11.31 -9.41
C HIS A 127 10.65 -11.85 -8.00
N PRO A 128 11.46 -12.91 -7.84
CA PRO A 128 11.68 -13.57 -6.54
C PRO A 128 12.34 -12.66 -5.49
N GLN A 129 13.12 -11.66 -5.90
CA GLN A 129 13.72 -10.71 -4.97
C GLN A 129 12.68 -9.88 -4.20
N ASP A 130 11.54 -9.56 -4.82
CA ASP A 130 10.48 -8.80 -4.15
C ASP A 130 9.85 -9.63 -3.03
N LEU A 131 9.65 -10.93 -3.29
CA LEU A 131 9.12 -11.87 -2.29
C LEU A 131 10.11 -12.07 -1.14
N ASN A 132 11.39 -12.21 -1.45
CA ASN A 132 12.45 -12.31 -0.44
C ASN A 132 12.50 -11.06 0.45
N ARG A 133 12.28 -9.87 -0.11
CA ARG A 133 12.18 -8.62 0.66
C ARG A 133 10.96 -8.60 1.57
N CYS A 134 9.79 -9.05 1.10
CA CYS A 134 8.62 -9.19 1.96
C CYS A 134 8.92 -10.14 3.14
N ILE A 135 9.47 -11.33 2.89
CA ILE A 135 9.83 -12.29 3.94
C ILE A 135 10.81 -11.67 4.95
N TYR A 136 11.81 -10.92 4.47
CA TYR A 136 12.73 -10.18 5.32
C TYR A 136 12.01 -9.11 6.16
N GLY A 137 11.07 -8.37 5.57
CA GLY A 137 10.21 -7.40 6.23
C GLY A 137 9.41 -8.02 7.36
N ILE A 138 8.72 -9.12 7.11
CA ILE A 138 7.94 -9.85 8.11
C ILE A 138 8.82 -10.38 9.24
N LYS A 139 10.00 -10.94 8.94
CA LYS A 139 10.99 -11.33 9.97
C LYS A 139 11.51 -10.14 10.79
N THR A 140 11.58 -8.96 10.18
CA THR A 140 11.94 -7.73 10.89
C THR A 140 10.84 -7.32 11.86
N ILE A 141 9.57 -7.38 11.43
CA ILE A 141 8.43 -7.12 12.31
C ILE A 141 8.40 -8.13 13.46
N GLU A 142 8.66 -9.41 13.19
CA GLU A 142 8.78 -10.43 14.25
C GLU A 142 9.81 -10.04 15.32
N ARG A 143 10.99 -9.54 14.92
CA ARG A 143 12.00 -9.06 15.88
C ARG A 143 11.51 -7.85 16.67
N ILE A 144 10.78 -6.93 16.04
CA ILE A 144 10.17 -5.76 16.71
C ILE A 144 9.18 -6.22 17.78
N LEU A 145 8.34 -7.20 17.47
CA LEU A 145 7.33 -7.74 18.40
C LEU A 145 7.95 -8.50 19.58
N LYS A 146 9.17 -9.03 19.45
CA LYS A 146 9.93 -9.66 20.55
C LYS A 146 10.57 -8.65 21.51
N THR A 147 10.48 -7.35 21.25
CA THR A 147 11.01 -6.34 22.17
C THR A 147 10.08 -6.15 23.38
N ASN A 148 10.66 -5.75 24.53
CA ASN A 148 9.93 -5.58 25.80
C ASN A 148 8.74 -4.61 25.71
N ARG A 149 8.74 -3.66 24.76
CA ARG A 149 7.63 -2.71 24.59
C ARG A 149 6.36 -3.35 24.06
N PHE A 150 6.48 -4.39 23.24
CA PHE A 150 5.32 -5.08 22.67
C PHE A 150 4.76 -6.17 23.58
N SER A 151 5.58 -6.76 24.47
CA SER A 151 5.06 -7.67 25.51
C SER A 151 4.11 -6.95 26.47
N GLU A 152 4.40 -5.70 26.82
CA GLU A 152 3.52 -4.83 27.64
C GLU A 152 2.16 -4.54 26.98
N LEU A 153 2.06 -4.65 25.64
CA LEU A 153 0.82 -4.39 24.89
C LEU A 153 -0.08 -5.63 24.80
N SER A 154 0.46 -6.83 25.01
CA SER A 154 -0.29 -8.10 24.96
C SER A 154 -1.28 -8.21 26.12
N ALA A 155 -2.46 -8.81 25.88
CA ALA A 155 -3.54 -8.90 26.86
C ALA A 155 -3.15 -9.67 28.14
N ASP A 156 -2.28 -10.67 28.00
CA ASP A 156 -1.81 -11.58 29.05
C ASP A 156 -0.38 -11.28 29.52
N GLY A 157 0.30 -10.28 28.93
CA GLY A 157 1.70 -9.97 29.23
C GLY A 157 2.70 -11.04 28.78
N ALA A 158 2.23 -12.10 28.11
CA ALA A 158 3.05 -13.23 27.66
C ALA A 158 3.72 -12.97 26.30
N GLY A 159 3.43 -11.83 25.67
CA GLY A 159 3.84 -11.51 24.31
C GLY A 159 2.90 -12.08 23.26
N LEU A 160 3.11 -11.68 22.01
CA LEU A 160 2.27 -12.11 20.90
C LEU A 160 2.97 -13.24 20.14
N SER A 161 2.37 -14.43 20.10
CA SER A 161 2.84 -15.51 19.22
C SER A 161 2.74 -15.05 17.76
N MET A 162 3.82 -15.21 16.99
CA MET A 162 3.84 -14.89 15.57
C MET A 162 2.81 -15.69 14.79
N GLU A 163 2.64 -16.97 15.10
CA GLU A 163 1.63 -17.82 14.44
C GLU A 163 0.22 -17.22 14.60
N ARG A 164 -0.13 -16.83 15.84
CA ARG A 164 -1.42 -16.19 16.14
C ARG A 164 -1.59 -14.88 15.38
N VAL A 165 -0.56 -14.03 15.39
CA VAL A 165 -0.59 -12.71 14.76
C VAL A 165 -0.67 -12.82 13.22
N LEU A 166 0.06 -13.75 12.61
CA LEU A 166 0.00 -14.01 11.17
C LEU A 166 -1.38 -14.55 10.78
N ASN A 167 -1.92 -15.53 11.51
CA ASN A 167 -3.26 -16.08 11.26
C ASN A 167 -4.35 -15.01 11.34
N MET A 168 -4.31 -14.17 12.38
CA MET A 168 -5.22 -13.02 12.51
C MET A 168 -5.06 -12.04 11.35
N SER A 169 -3.82 -11.77 10.92
CA SER A 169 -3.53 -10.84 9.83
C SER A 169 -4.02 -11.37 8.48
N VAL A 170 -3.87 -12.66 8.19
CA VAL A 170 -4.42 -13.29 6.98
C VAL A 170 -5.94 -13.15 6.95
N GLN A 171 -6.61 -13.44 8.07
CA GLN A 171 -8.07 -13.33 8.15
C GLN A 171 -8.54 -11.88 8.00
N ALA A 172 -7.89 -10.94 8.68
CA ALA A 172 -8.23 -9.52 8.67
C ALA A 172 -7.90 -8.81 7.35
N ASN A 173 -6.96 -9.34 6.55
CA ASN A 173 -6.58 -8.73 5.30
C ASN A 173 -7.75 -8.65 4.32
N VAL A 174 -7.98 -7.47 3.75
CA VAL A 174 -9.09 -7.23 2.83
C VAL A 174 -8.58 -7.27 1.41
N ASN A 175 -8.16 -8.44 0.91
CA ASN A 175 -7.82 -8.66 -0.51
C ASN A 175 -8.65 -9.77 -1.18
N LEU A 176 -8.58 -9.84 -2.52
CA LEU A 176 -9.28 -10.86 -3.31
C LEU A 176 -8.43 -12.08 -3.62
N ILE A 177 -7.21 -12.13 -3.09
CA ILE A 177 -6.34 -13.26 -3.33
C ILE A 177 -6.95 -14.44 -2.57
N PRO A 178 -7.18 -15.59 -3.22
CA PRO A 178 -7.60 -16.80 -2.51
C PRO A 178 -6.62 -17.08 -1.38
N LYS A 179 -7.13 -17.13 -0.14
CA LYS A 179 -6.30 -17.26 1.06
C LYS A 179 -6.07 -18.74 1.37
N HIS A 180 -4.82 -19.09 1.66
CA HIS A 180 -4.41 -20.42 2.05
C HIS A 180 -4.24 -20.46 3.57
N THR A 181 -5.37 -20.46 4.29
CA THR A 181 -5.40 -20.36 5.77
C THR A 181 -4.78 -21.54 6.50
N ASN A 182 -4.47 -22.64 5.80
CA ASN A 182 -3.87 -23.85 6.36
C ASN A 182 -2.35 -23.94 6.12
N ASP A 183 -1.74 -22.94 5.45
CA ASP A 183 -0.32 -22.95 5.05
C ASP A 183 0.43 -21.69 5.54
N THR A 184 0.01 -21.14 6.68
CA THR A 184 0.62 -19.94 7.27
C THR A 184 1.97 -20.19 7.94
N GLU A 185 2.43 -21.46 8.02
CA GLU A 185 3.80 -21.79 8.42
C GLU A 185 4.84 -21.21 7.44
N SER A 186 4.47 -21.02 6.17
CA SER A 186 5.33 -20.40 5.17
C SER A 186 5.13 -18.88 5.12
N LEU A 187 6.17 -18.13 5.52
CA LEU A 187 6.19 -16.66 5.35
C LEU A 187 6.06 -16.23 3.88
N GLU A 188 6.49 -17.08 2.95
CA GLU A 188 6.28 -16.85 1.51
C GLU A 188 4.79 -16.87 1.16
N GLN A 189 4.05 -17.87 1.66
CA GLN A 189 2.62 -17.97 1.40
C GLN A 189 1.87 -16.85 2.11
N PHE A 190 2.25 -16.50 3.34
CA PHE A 190 1.75 -15.31 4.03
C PHE A 190 1.92 -14.05 3.18
N CYS A 191 3.12 -13.80 2.64
CA CYS A 191 3.39 -12.66 1.77
C CYS A 191 2.44 -12.64 0.56
N LYS A 192 2.32 -13.76 -0.15
CA LYS A 192 1.46 -13.89 -1.33
C LYS A 192 -0.02 -13.71 -1.02
N ASP A 193 -0.50 -14.28 0.09
CA ASP A 193 -1.91 -14.23 0.46
C ASP A 193 -2.34 -12.85 0.99
N THR A 194 -1.40 -12.09 1.56
CA THR A 194 -1.70 -10.83 2.26
C THR A 194 -1.21 -9.58 1.53
N VAL A 195 -0.61 -9.73 0.35
CA VAL A 195 -0.14 -8.57 -0.40
C VAL A 195 -1.29 -7.67 -0.81
N ILE A 196 -1.09 -6.37 -0.60
CA ILE A 196 -1.97 -5.29 -1.04
C ILE A 196 -1.12 -4.14 -1.55
N THR A 197 -1.78 -3.21 -2.23
CA THR A 197 -1.16 -1.95 -2.66
C THR A 197 -0.98 -1.01 -1.46
N ILE A 198 0.12 -0.26 -1.43
CA ILE A 198 0.27 0.95 -0.59
C ILE A 198 -0.13 2.22 -1.36
N TRP A 199 -0.74 2.07 -2.54
CA TRP A 199 -1.17 3.14 -3.43
C TRP A 199 -0.03 4.01 -3.98
N HIS A 200 1.19 3.48 -4.06
CA HIS A 200 2.37 4.17 -4.59
C HIS A 200 2.73 3.71 -6.01
N TYR A 201 1.72 3.42 -6.83
CA TYR A 201 1.90 2.98 -8.20
C TYR A 201 2.50 4.08 -9.09
N HIS A 202 3.34 3.66 -10.02
CA HIS A 202 4.14 4.54 -10.85
C HIS A 202 4.56 3.88 -12.16
N GLY A 203 5.17 4.67 -13.06
CA GLY A 203 5.59 4.20 -14.37
C GLY A 203 4.48 4.14 -15.42
N GLY A 204 4.83 3.63 -16.61
CA GLY A 204 3.95 3.59 -17.78
C GLY A 204 4.32 4.61 -18.87
N CYS A 205 4.92 5.74 -18.50
CA CYS A 205 5.38 6.79 -19.40
C CYS A 205 6.88 7.09 -19.19
N HIS A 206 7.70 6.04 -19.08
CA HIS A 206 9.08 6.17 -18.60
C HIS A 206 9.95 7.11 -19.44
N VAL A 207 10.84 7.85 -18.76
CA VAL A 207 11.92 8.61 -19.39
C VAL A 207 12.81 7.68 -20.22
N GLY A 208 13.16 8.10 -21.44
CA GLY A 208 13.94 7.32 -22.40
C GLY A 208 13.14 6.27 -23.17
N LYS A 209 11.86 6.06 -22.84
CA LYS A 209 10.95 5.15 -23.56
C LYS A 209 9.77 5.87 -24.20
N VAL A 210 9.12 6.77 -23.46
CA VAL A 210 7.94 7.53 -23.92
C VAL A 210 8.22 9.03 -23.93
N VAL A 211 8.98 9.52 -22.94
CA VAL A 211 9.39 10.93 -22.85
C VAL A 211 10.92 11.07 -22.83
N ASP A 212 11.43 12.22 -23.26
CA ASP A 212 12.86 12.56 -23.15
C ASP A 212 13.26 13.02 -21.73
N GLN A 213 14.54 13.37 -21.54
CA GLN A 213 15.07 13.89 -20.26
C GLN A 213 14.49 15.27 -19.85
N HIS A 214 13.74 15.92 -20.74
CA HIS A 214 13.00 17.15 -20.48
C HIS A 214 11.48 16.90 -20.38
N TYR A 215 11.10 15.63 -20.29
CA TYR A 215 9.73 15.12 -20.18
C TYR A 215 8.84 15.46 -21.38
N ARG A 216 9.44 15.70 -22.55
CA ARG A 216 8.75 15.87 -23.82
C ARG A 216 8.43 14.51 -24.42
N VAL A 217 7.21 14.34 -24.91
CA VAL A 217 6.80 13.08 -25.58
C VAL A 217 7.63 12.89 -26.84
N LEU A 218 8.26 11.71 -26.97
CA LEU A 218 9.15 11.41 -28.09
C LEU A 218 8.39 11.48 -29.41
N GLY A 219 8.96 12.19 -30.39
CA GLY A 219 8.34 12.37 -31.72
C GLY A 219 7.17 13.35 -31.77
N VAL A 220 6.77 13.96 -30.64
CA VAL A 220 5.62 14.88 -30.58
C VAL A 220 6.06 16.26 -30.10
N SER A 221 5.73 17.29 -30.89
CA SER A 221 6.01 18.68 -30.54
C SER A 221 4.93 19.24 -29.60
N GLY A 222 5.35 20.06 -28.64
CA GLY A 222 4.41 20.79 -27.76
C GLY A 222 3.73 19.96 -26.68
N LEU A 223 4.09 18.68 -26.50
CA LEU A 223 3.49 17.78 -25.51
C LEU A 223 4.51 17.30 -24.47
N ARG A 224 4.12 17.31 -23.19
CA ARG A 224 4.91 16.80 -22.05
C ARG A 224 4.04 16.00 -21.10
N VAL A 225 4.66 15.13 -20.30
CA VAL A 225 4.02 14.40 -19.19
C VAL A 225 4.78 14.69 -17.90
N VAL A 226 4.09 15.16 -16.86
CA VAL A 226 4.71 15.54 -15.58
C VAL A 226 3.88 14.99 -14.41
N ASP A 227 4.02 13.69 -14.17
CA ASP A 227 3.37 12.96 -13.07
C ASP A 227 4.16 11.68 -12.72
N GLY A 228 3.68 10.87 -11.77
CA GLY A 228 4.38 9.66 -11.34
C GLY A 228 4.58 8.59 -12.42
N SER A 229 3.93 8.70 -13.59
CA SER A 229 4.06 7.72 -14.68
C SER A 229 5.45 7.73 -15.33
N ILE A 230 6.25 8.79 -15.13
CA ILE A 230 7.60 8.87 -15.68
C ILE A 230 8.65 8.10 -14.85
N PHE A 231 8.35 7.78 -13.59
CA PHE A 231 9.30 7.14 -12.69
C PHE A 231 9.60 5.70 -13.11
N SER A 232 10.88 5.33 -13.11
CA SER A 232 11.31 3.93 -13.23
C SER A 232 11.36 3.22 -11.86
N LYS A 233 11.46 3.98 -10.78
CA LYS A 233 11.49 3.51 -9.39
C LYS A 233 10.72 4.48 -8.50
N SER A 234 9.98 3.99 -7.52
CA SER A 234 9.29 4.83 -6.54
C SER A 234 10.28 5.76 -5.81
N PRO A 235 9.98 7.06 -5.67
CA PRO A 235 10.81 7.98 -4.93
C PRO A 235 10.55 7.89 -3.42
N GLY A 236 11.30 7.04 -2.71
CA GLY A 236 11.32 6.96 -1.24
C GLY A 236 10.07 6.32 -0.60
N THR A 237 9.74 6.76 0.63
CA THR A 237 8.59 6.28 1.43
C THR A 237 7.27 6.66 0.79
N ASN A 238 6.92 7.95 0.79
CA ASN A 238 5.70 8.47 0.21
C ASN A 238 6.03 9.38 -0.99
N PRO A 239 5.52 9.08 -2.20
CA PRO A 239 5.89 9.81 -3.40
C PRO A 239 5.23 11.20 -3.51
N GLN A 240 4.24 11.54 -2.68
CA GLN A 240 3.43 12.76 -2.83
C GLN A 240 4.30 14.02 -2.90
N ALA A 241 5.19 14.22 -1.93
CA ALA A 241 6.04 15.42 -1.88
C ALA A 241 6.95 15.51 -3.12
N THR A 242 7.48 14.38 -3.58
CA THR A 242 8.31 14.31 -4.78
C THR A 242 7.52 14.69 -6.03
N VAL A 243 6.29 14.19 -6.18
CA VAL A 243 5.42 14.52 -7.33
C VAL A 243 5.01 15.99 -7.31
N MET A 244 4.66 16.54 -6.15
CA MET A 244 4.35 17.97 -5.99
C MET A 244 5.55 18.85 -6.36
N MET A 245 6.73 18.51 -5.85
CA MET A 245 7.98 19.22 -6.15
C MET A 245 8.29 19.16 -7.65
N MET A 246 8.15 17.99 -8.28
CA MET A 246 8.40 17.77 -9.70
C MET A 246 7.52 18.66 -10.58
N GLY A 247 6.23 18.81 -10.23
CA GLY A 247 5.33 19.73 -10.94
C GLY A 247 5.86 21.17 -10.94
N ARG A 248 6.26 21.68 -9.76
CA ARG A 248 6.85 23.02 -9.64
C ARG A 248 8.19 23.13 -10.37
N TYR A 249 9.07 22.14 -10.20
CA TYR A 249 10.39 22.11 -10.83
C TYR A 249 10.28 22.22 -12.36
N MET A 250 9.38 21.45 -12.97
CA MET A 250 9.17 21.50 -14.42
C MET A 250 8.51 22.79 -14.88
N GLY A 251 7.57 23.34 -14.09
CA GLY A 251 7.01 24.68 -14.37
C GLY A 251 8.10 25.76 -14.46
N VAL A 252 9.01 25.80 -13.48
CA VAL A 252 10.15 26.72 -13.48
C VAL A 252 11.09 26.46 -14.66
N LYS A 253 11.40 25.19 -14.96
CA LYS A 253 12.25 24.83 -16.10
C LYS A 253 11.67 25.30 -17.42
N ILE A 254 10.37 25.12 -17.64
CA ILE A 254 9.66 25.58 -18.85
C ILE A 254 9.69 27.12 -18.96
N LEU A 255 9.48 27.83 -17.85
CA LEU A 255 9.56 29.30 -17.84
C LEU A 255 10.97 29.79 -18.21
N ARG A 256 12.02 29.19 -17.64
CA ARG A 256 13.41 29.51 -17.97
C ARG A 256 13.73 29.20 -19.44
N GLU A 257 13.25 28.07 -19.96
CA GLU A 257 13.41 27.71 -21.38
C GLU A 257 12.73 28.73 -22.31
N ARG A 258 11.58 29.31 -21.93
CA ARG A 258 10.84 30.27 -22.77
C ARG A 258 11.29 31.73 -22.63
N LEU A 259 11.60 32.16 -21.42
CA LEU A 259 11.80 33.58 -21.07
C LEU A 259 13.25 33.92 -20.70
N GLY A 260 14.11 32.92 -20.52
CA GLY A 260 15.49 33.13 -20.06
C GLY A 260 15.53 33.91 -18.74
N ARG A 261 16.33 34.98 -18.69
CA ARG A 261 16.45 35.83 -17.49
C ARG A 261 15.15 36.55 -17.11
N ALA A 262 14.24 36.79 -18.06
CA ALA A 262 12.97 37.45 -17.80
C ALA A 262 11.98 36.58 -17.00
N ALA A 263 12.27 35.29 -16.82
CA ALA A 263 11.43 34.39 -16.03
C ALA A 263 11.36 34.77 -14.54
N GLY A 264 12.41 35.40 -13.98
CA GLY A 264 12.45 35.82 -12.58
C GLY A 264 12.35 34.67 -11.56
N VAL A 265 12.60 33.42 -11.98
CA VAL A 265 12.53 32.19 -11.17
C VAL A 265 13.73 31.30 -11.36
#